data_AF-F3FE04-F1
#
_entry.id   AF-F3FE04-F1
#
_cell.length_a   1.000
_cell.length_b   1.000
_cell.length_c   1.000
_cell.angle_alpha   90.00
_cell.angle_beta   90.00
_cell.angle_gamma   90.00
#
_symmetry.space_group_name_H-M   'P 1'
#
loop_
_entity.id
_entity.type
_entity.pdbx_description
1 polymer ?
#
loop_
_entity_poly.entity_id
_entity_poly.type
_entity_poly.pdbx_seq_one_letter_code
_entity_poly.pdbx_strand_id
1 'polypeptide(L)'
;GVLALLVHHYVPENRALRQWLTHEVLTTLHDQQNVTLDNPRMSQLQWPGTSLSVLHWRSETWVRLRDMPNVVAEAAPPPKRPLWRRVLKRINTMRTAA
;
A
#
# COMPACT_ATOMS: atom_id res chain seq x y z
N GLY A 1 22.80 3.22 -15.05
CA GLY A 1 22.79 4.70 -14.99
C GLY A 1 24.17 5.25 -15.37
N VAL A 2 24.23 6.47 -15.89
CA VAL A 2 25.47 7.11 -16.42
C VAL A 2 26.59 7.18 -15.37
N LEU A 3 26.26 7.47 -14.10
CA LEU A 3 27.22 7.48 -12.99
C LEU A 3 27.86 6.10 -12.74
N ALA A 4 27.09 5.02 -12.87
CA ALA A 4 27.60 3.65 -12.72
C ALA A 4 28.62 3.29 -13.82
N LEU A 5 28.42 3.78 -15.06
CA LEU A 5 29.37 3.58 -16.15
C LEU A 5 30.68 4.38 -15.94
N LEU A 6 30.58 5.61 -15.42
CA LEU A 6 31.75 6.47 -15.12
C LEU A 6 32.59 5.99 -13.93
N VAL A 7 31.99 5.19 -13.05
CA VAL A 7 32.68 4.52 -11.93
C VAL A 7 33.32 3.21 -12.41
N HIS A 8 32.62 2.46 -13.28
CA HIS A 8 33.13 1.18 -13.80
C HIS A 8 34.26 1.36 -14.81
N HIS A 9 34.22 2.43 -15.62
CA HIS A 9 35.29 2.81 -16.54
C HIS A 9 36.09 3.98 -15.95
N TYR A 10 37.06 3.67 -15.10
CA TYR A 10 37.83 4.67 -14.36
C TYR A 10 38.82 5.40 -15.28
N VAL A 11 38.38 6.53 -15.85
CA VAL A 11 39.26 7.48 -16.53
C VAL A 11 39.54 8.67 -15.59
N PRO A 12 40.81 9.02 -15.31
CA PRO A 12 41.15 10.10 -14.40
C PRO A 12 40.74 11.49 -14.94
N GLU A 13 40.71 11.67 -16.25
CA GLU A 13 40.28 12.89 -16.94
C GLU A 13 38.80 13.22 -16.69
N ASN A 14 37.98 12.21 -16.40
CA ASN A 14 36.55 12.37 -16.14
C ASN A 14 36.23 12.70 -14.67
N ARG A 15 37.22 13.07 -13.83
CA ARG A 15 36.96 13.49 -12.43
C ARG A 15 36.04 14.70 -12.35
N ALA A 16 36.26 15.71 -13.20
CA ALA A 16 35.40 16.91 -13.23
C ALA A 16 33.96 16.56 -13.64
N LEU A 17 33.79 15.67 -14.61
CA LEU A 17 32.47 15.19 -15.03
C LEU A 17 31.75 14.39 -13.93
N ARG A 18 32.46 13.51 -13.21
CA ARG A 18 31.88 12.82 -12.04
C ARG A 18 31.49 13.80 -10.95
N GLN A 19 32.35 14.77 -10.65
CA GLN A 19 32.08 15.78 -9.63
C GLN A 19 30.85 16.60 -10.02
N TRP A 20 30.75 17.05 -11.27
CA TRP A 20 29.59 17.78 -11.78
C TRP A 20 28.30 16.95 -11.74
N LEU A 21 28.33 15.70 -12.21
CA LEU A 21 27.16 14.81 -12.15
C LEU A 21 26.69 14.56 -10.71
N THR A 22 27.60 14.49 -9.75
CA THR A 22 27.25 14.20 -8.35
C THR A 22 26.78 15.43 -7.60
N HIS A 23 27.43 16.58 -7.82
CA HIS A 23 27.17 17.80 -7.03
C HIS A 23 26.16 18.74 -7.67
N GLU A 24 25.96 18.68 -8.99
CA GLU A 24 25.01 19.55 -9.70
C GLU A 24 23.80 18.73 -10.19
N VAL A 25 24.03 17.61 -10.87
CA VAL A 25 22.91 16.86 -11.48
C VAL A 25 22.13 16.03 -10.44
N LEU A 26 22.83 15.27 -9.60
CA LEU A 26 22.15 14.45 -8.59
C LEU A 26 21.51 15.31 -7.51
N THR A 27 22.13 16.41 -7.11
CA THR A 27 21.57 17.35 -6.14
C THR A 27 20.32 18.03 -6.68
N THR A 28 20.33 18.53 -7.92
CA THR A 28 19.14 19.15 -8.55
C THR A 28 18.02 18.15 -8.75
N LEU A 29 18.32 16.91 -9.17
CA LEU A 29 17.30 15.85 -9.28
C LEU A 29 16.72 15.46 -7.92
N HIS A 30 17.56 15.32 -6.90
CA HIS A 30 17.12 15.00 -5.54
C HIS A 30 16.35 16.16 -4.91
N ASP A 31 16.75 17.39 -5.17
CA ASP A 31 16.06 18.59 -4.70
C ASP A 31 14.68 18.71 -5.35
N GLN A 32 14.59 18.52 -6.67
CA GLN A 32 13.31 18.44 -7.38
C GLN A 32 12.42 17.30 -6.84
N GLN A 33 12.98 16.11 -6.61
CA GLN A 33 12.22 15.01 -6.01
C GLN A 33 11.77 15.33 -4.58
N ASN A 34 12.64 15.89 -3.75
CA ASN A 34 12.29 16.32 -2.40
C ASN A 34 11.17 17.36 -2.43
N VAL A 35 11.26 18.39 -3.26
CA VAL A 35 10.20 19.40 -3.41
C VAL A 35 8.87 18.76 -3.84
N THR A 36 8.90 17.75 -4.71
CA THR A 36 7.68 17.02 -5.09
C THR A 36 7.14 16.11 -3.97
N LEU A 37 8.01 15.54 -3.14
CA LEU A 37 7.66 14.62 -2.05
C LEU A 37 7.28 15.34 -0.75
N ASP A 38 7.82 16.52 -0.51
CA ASP A 38 7.55 17.39 0.64
C ASP A 38 6.35 18.31 0.43
N ASN A 39 5.72 18.28 -0.73
CA ASN A 39 4.47 18.98 -0.92
C ASN A 39 3.29 18.11 -0.42
N PRO A 40 2.64 18.44 0.71
CA PRO A 40 1.50 17.69 1.20
C PRO A 40 0.33 17.82 0.22
N ARG A 41 -0.08 16.72 -0.40
CA ARG A 41 -1.20 16.71 -1.35
C ARG A 41 -2.43 16.09 -0.70
N MET A 42 -3.49 16.89 -0.59
CA MET A 42 -4.79 16.41 -0.12
C MET A 42 -5.60 15.85 -1.28
N SER A 43 -6.25 14.70 -1.09
CA SER A 43 -7.14 14.07 -2.05
C SER A 43 -8.35 13.47 -1.35
N GLN A 44 -9.35 13.05 -2.13
CA GLN A 44 -10.50 12.28 -1.63
C GLN A 44 -10.44 10.84 -2.13
N LEU A 45 -10.50 9.90 -1.19
CA LEU A 45 -10.67 8.47 -1.46
C LEU A 45 -12.14 8.11 -1.40
N GLN A 46 -12.65 7.49 -2.45
CA GLN A 46 -14.02 6.99 -2.49
C GLN A 46 -14.10 5.71 -1.67
N TRP A 47 -14.82 5.74 -0.55
CA TRP A 47 -15.04 4.59 0.32
C TRP A 47 -16.53 4.18 0.25
N PRO A 48 -16.89 2.91 0.48
CA PRO A 48 -18.29 2.50 0.50
C PRO A 48 -19.12 3.33 1.50
N GLY A 49 -20.05 4.12 0.98
CA GLY A 49 -20.94 4.97 1.76
C GLY A 49 -20.38 6.33 2.22
N THR A 50 -19.10 6.67 1.98
CA THR A 50 -18.51 7.97 2.37
C THR A 50 -17.24 8.29 1.58
N SER A 51 -16.91 9.58 1.40
CA SER A 51 -15.60 10.00 0.87
C SER A 51 -14.64 10.34 2.01
N LEU A 52 -13.43 9.76 1.99
CA LEU A 52 -12.40 9.98 3.01
C LEU A 52 -11.38 11.02 2.53
N SER A 53 -10.97 11.92 3.42
CA SER A 53 -9.89 12.84 3.13
C SER A 53 -8.53 12.16 3.37
N VAL A 54 -7.69 12.17 2.34
CA VAL A 54 -6.41 11.46 2.31
C VAL A 54 -5.28 12.43 2.01
N LEU A 55 -4.24 12.39 2.84
CA LEU A 55 -3.02 13.18 2.71
C LEU A 55 -1.90 12.30 2.13
N HIS A 56 -1.34 12.72 1.01
CA HIS A 56 -0.15 12.12 0.41
C HIS A 56 1.08 12.93 0.82
N TRP A 57 2.02 12.31 1.53
CA TRP A 57 3.28 12.93 1.94
C TRP A 57 4.40 11.88 1.89
N ARG A 58 5.52 12.20 1.22
CA ARG A 58 6.74 11.36 1.18
C ARG A 58 6.48 9.92 0.73
N SER A 59 5.61 9.77 -0.27
CA SER A 59 5.16 8.47 -0.80
C SER A 59 4.31 7.63 0.17
N GLU A 60 3.87 8.21 1.29
CA GLU A 60 2.96 7.59 2.25
C GLU A 60 1.57 8.24 2.20
N THR A 61 0.57 7.42 2.46
CA THR A 61 -0.84 7.81 2.42
C THR A 61 -1.39 7.83 3.84
N TRP A 62 -1.78 9.02 4.29
CA TRP A 62 -2.26 9.27 5.65
C TRP A 62 -3.76 9.55 5.61
N VAL A 63 -4.51 8.90 6.50
CA VAL A 63 -5.94 9.14 6.69
C VAL A 63 -6.16 9.57 8.13
N ARG A 64 -7.03 10.55 8.35
CA ARG A 64 -7.42 10.95 9.71
C ARG A 64 -8.18 9.81 10.37
N LEU A 65 -7.73 9.35 11.53
CA LEU A 65 -8.37 8.27 12.27
C LEU A 65 -9.83 8.57 12.65
N ARG A 66 -10.19 9.84 12.84
CA ARG A 66 -11.58 10.26 13.06
C ARG A 66 -12.49 10.14 11.84
N ASP A 67 -11.90 10.22 10.65
CA ASP A 67 -12.62 10.11 9.38
C ASP A 67 -12.69 8.64 8.95
N MET A 68 -11.86 7.75 9.52
CA MET A 68 -12.01 6.31 9.36
C MET A 68 -13.42 5.93 9.80
N PRO A 69 -14.27 5.47 8.87
CA PRO A 69 -15.59 5.02 9.22
C PRO A 69 -15.39 3.88 10.21
N ASN A 70 -16.18 3.87 11.28
CA ASN A 70 -16.06 2.87 12.33
C ASN A 70 -16.15 1.49 11.65
N VAL A 71 -15.02 0.81 11.46
CA VAL A 71 -14.94 -0.55 10.91
C VAL A 71 -15.42 -1.46 12.03
N VAL A 72 -16.68 -1.29 12.45
CA VAL A 72 -17.34 -2.16 13.41
C VAL A 72 -17.60 -3.44 12.65
N ALA A 73 -16.61 -4.32 12.78
CA ALA A 73 -16.59 -5.71 12.43
C ALA A 73 -16.96 -6.02 10.97
N GLU A 74 -16.04 -6.71 10.29
CA GLU A 74 -16.38 -7.91 9.54
C GLU A 74 -17.82 -8.37 9.87
N ALA A 75 -18.77 -8.09 8.99
CA ALA A 75 -20.09 -8.67 9.12
C ALA A 75 -19.84 -10.17 9.16
N ALA A 76 -19.92 -10.76 10.36
CA ALA A 76 -19.58 -12.15 10.56
C ALA A 76 -20.30 -12.94 9.46
N PRO A 77 -19.57 -13.71 8.62
CA PRO A 77 -20.21 -14.39 7.51
C PRO A 77 -21.42 -15.15 8.06
N PRO A 78 -22.60 -15.04 7.44
CA PRO A 78 -23.81 -15.63 7.98
C PRO A 78 -23.52 -17.09 8.31
N PRO A 79 -23.84 -17.57 9.53
CA PRO A 79 -23.43 -18.89 9.96
C PRO A 79 -23.93 -19.91 8.94
N LYS A 80 -23.01 -20.57 8.24
CA LYS A 80 -23.34 -21.57 7.23
C LYS A 80 -24.18 -22.65 7.91
N ARG A 81 -25.47 -22.68 7.57
CA ARG A 81 -26.42 -23.58 8.21
C ARG A 81 -25.90 -25.01 8.04
N PRO A 82 -25.67 -25.73 9.14
CA PRO A 82 -25.02 -27.03 9.12
C PRO A 82 -25.90 -28.09 8.42
N LEU A 83 -25.67 -28.34 7.11
CA LEU A 83 -26.39 -29.33 6.30
C LEU A 83 -26.30 -30.75 6.89
N TRP A 84 -25.15 -31.09 7.48
CA TRP A 84 -24.91 -32.35 8.19
C TRP A 84 -25.89 -32.62 9.35
N ARG A 85 -26.58 -31.62 9.92
CA ARG A 85 -27.62 -31.84 10.95
C ARG A 85 -28.84 -32.57 10.39
N ARG A 86 -29.13 -32.43 9.09
CA ARG A 86 -30.18 -33.22 8.41
C ARG A 86 -29.72 -34.64 8.13
N VAL A 87 -28.44 -34.84 7.83
CA VAL A 87 -27.85 -36.16 7.54
C VAL A 87 -27.76 -37.00 8.82
N LEU A 88 -27.27 -36.42 9.92
CA LEU A 88 -27.17 -37.11 11.22
C LEU A 88 -28.54 -37.50 11.78
N LYS A 89 -29.58 -36.66 11.62
CA LYS A 89 -30.94 -37.04 12.03
C LYS A 89 -31.44 -38.27 11.27
N ARG A 90 -31.15 -38.39 9.98
CA ARG A 90 -31.62 -39.50 9.13
C ARG A 90 -30.95 -40.84 9.48
N ILE A 91 -29.67 -40.80 9.88
CA ILE A 91 -28.93 -41.99 10.31
C ILE A 91 -29.41 -42.47 11.68
N ASN A 92 -29.71 -41.56 12.61
CA ASN A 92 -30.14 -41.95 13.95
C ASN A 92 -31.56 -42.56 13.98
N THR A 93 -32.44 -42.20 13.03
CA THR A 93 -33.78 -42.82 12.92
C THR A 93 -33.73 -44.26 12.38
N MET A 94 -32.70 -44.62 11.60
CA MET A 94 -32.55 -46.00 11.11
C MET A 94 -32.04 -46.97 12.18
N ARG A 95 -31.49 -46.45 13.28
CA ARG A 95 -30.97 -47.26 14.39
C ARG A 95 -32.01 -47.60 15.45
N THR A 96 -33.20 -47.00 15.38
CA THR A 96 -34.31 -47.23 16.32
C THR A 96 -35.48 -48.00 15.68
N ALA A 97 -35.27 -48.65 14.53
CA ALA A 97 -36.26 -49.48 13.84
C ALA A 97 -35.74 -50.90 13.56
N ALA A 98 -34.94 -51.45 14.48
CA ALA A 98 -34.57 -52.86 14.53
C ALA A 98 -35.01 -53.43 15.88
#